data_AF-A0A937AQJ9-F1
#
_entry.id   AF-A0A937AQJ9-F1
#
_cell.length_a   1.000
_cell.length_b   1.000
_cell.length_c   1.000
_cell.angle_alpha   90.00
_cell.angle_beta   90.00
_cell.angle_gamma   90.00
#
_symmetry.space_group_name_H-M   'P 1'
#
loop_
_entity.id
_entity.type
_entity.pdbx_description
1 polymer ?
#
loop_
_entity_poly.entity_id
_entity_poly.type
_entity_poly.pdbx_seq_one_letter_code
_entity_poly.pdbx_strand_id
1 'polypeptide(L)'
;MTTPTPHPETLTIPVPRDYLLHRDACSYGYFLLAPNHWNPHTLALHRTFTLNNQPVKGLIWQGDRPAFSAVPIRSISRGSSLTVALESTLSDAQRRELTAQIHRMLNLHEDHSVVRSFHRVDPRFKASGRARLFRSPTLFEDVIKTVTSCNVAWPSTIIMNKRLCEVVGDGGAFPTPAQLARVRVTTLRARCSVGYRDQRLIDLAKLFHTNQIDEARLTSPQTSDEEVLDFLLELPGIGPYAAANILQLLGRYAHLPLDTESVRHGRTILGFKGSSAQIMKKVKAHFAPMRQHTFRSYWFEMWEFYEAKRGKSWTWDRETTGKTFTASALKDEGLGPKKIAAQKKKPRPRAK
;
A
#
# COMPACT_ATOMS: atom_id res chain seq x y z
N MET A 1 12.56 -21.63 -22.22
CA MET A 1 12.61 -20.22 -22.67
C MET A 1 11.20 -19.82 -23.05
N THR A 2 10.47 -19.12 -22.18
CA THR A 2 9.17 -18.51 -22.53
C THR A 2 9.45 -17.29 -23.39
N THR A 3 8.94 -17.28 -24.62
CA THR A 3 8.94 -16.11 -25.50
C THR A 3 8.35 -14.90 -24.73
N PRO A 4 8.97 -13.71 -24.79
CA PRO A 4 8.40 -12.54 -24.15
C PRO A 4 7.01 -12.27 -24.74
N THR A 5 5.99 -12.22 -23.89
CA THR A 5 4.62 -11.91 -24.30
C THR A 5 4.64 -10.58 -25.07
N PRO A 6 4.13 -10.52 -26.30
CA PRO A 6 4.07 -9.26 -27.03
C PRO A 6 3.24 -8.26 -26.22
N HIS A 7 3.77 -7.05 -26.05
CA HIS A 7 3.04 -5.93 -25.48
C HIS A 7 2.55 -5.05 -26.63
N PRO A 8 1.33 -5.27 -27.16
CA PRO A 8 0.80 -4.52 -28.31
C PRO A 8 0.66 -3.02 -28.05
N GLU A 9 0.61 -2.60 -26.78
CA GLU A 9 0.47 -1.19 -26.41
C GLU A 9 1.46 -0.78 -25.31
N THR A 10 1.98 0.44 -25.41
CA THR A 10 2.78 1.09 -24.39
C THR A 10 2.29 2.51 -24.16
N LEU A 11 2.07 2.88 -22.90
CA LEU A 11 1.70 4.22 -22.47
C LEU A 11 2.81 4.85 -21.65
N THR A 12 2.96 6.17 -21.78
CA THR A 12 3.87 6.98 -20.97
C THR A 12 3.06 7.80 -19.98
N ILE A 13 3.33 7.64 -18.68
CA ILE A 13 2.64 8.37 -17.60
C ILE A 13 3.62 9.37 -16.97
N PRO A 14 3.40 10.69 -17.10
CA PRO A 14 4.24 11.68 -16.44
C PRO A 14 4.05 11.60 -14.91
N VAL A 15 5.11 11.92 -14.18
CA VAL A 15 5.12 11.86 -12.70
C VAL A 15 5.69 13.15 -12.10
N PRO A 16 5.40 13.43 -10.81
CA PRO A 16 6.05 14.52 -10.09
C PRO A 16 7.58 14.41 -10.10
N ARG A 17 8.28 15.55 -10.15
CA ARG A 17 9.76 15.58 -10.30
C ARG A 17 10.56 14.86 -9.18
N ASP A 18 9.95 14.58 -8.04
CA ASP A 18 10.58 13.87 -6.92
C ASP A 18 10.23 12.37 -6.87
N TYR A 19 9.34 11.92 -7.76
CA TYR A 19 8.79 10.57 -7.76
C TYR A 19 9.83 9.53 -8.17
N LEU A 20 9.84 8.41 -7.44
CA LEU A 20 10.63 7.23 -7.73
C LEU A 20 9.77 5.98 -7.53
N LEU A 21 9.50 5.23 -8.61
CA LEU A 21 8.61 4.08 -8.57
C LEU A 21 9.00 3.06 -7.49
N HIS A 22 10.28 2.66 -7.45
CA HIS A 22 10.74 1.67 -6.47
C HIS A 22 10.57 2.15 -5.02
N ARG A 23 10.76 3.45 -4.74
CA ARG A 23 10.57 4.01 -3.40
C ARG A 23 9.08 4.10 -3.06
N ASP A 24 8.30 4.68 -3.96
CA ASP A 24 6.94 5.12 -3.68
C ASP A 24 5.92 3.99 -3.85
N ALA A 25 6.10 3.07 -4.80
CA ALA A 25 5.26 1.88 -4.92
C ALA A 25 5.50 0.89 -3.78
N CYS A 26 6.73 0.80 -3.25
CA CYS A 26 7.07 -0.10 -2.14
C CYS A 26 6.92 0.57 -0.75
N SER A 27 6.13 1.63 -0.66
CA SER A 27 6.00 2.44 0.56
C SER A 27 4.96 1.93 1.57
N TYR A 28 4.04 1.04 1.15
CA TYR A 28 2.97 0.49 1.98
C TYR A 28 2.69 -0.96 1.60
N GLY A 29 2.30 -1.83 2.54
CA GLY A 29 2.28 -3.28 2.35
C GLY A 29 1.46 -3.81 1.16
N TYR A 30 0.59 -2.99 0.56
CA TYR A 30 -0.28 -3.38 -0.56
C TYR A 30 0.47 -3.76 -1.84
N PHE A 31 1.72 -3.35 -2.04
CA PHE A 31 2.52 -3.80 -3.19
C PHE A 31 2.81 -5.32 -3.17
N LEU A 32 2.73 -5.93 -1.98
CA LEU A 32 2.88 -7.37 -1.77
C LEU A 32 1.54 -8.13 -1.83
N LEU A 33 0.41 -7.43 -1.94
CA LEU A 33 -0.92 -8.04 -2.02
C LEU A 33 -1.37 -8.14 -3.47
N ALA A 34 -1.89 -9.32 -3.85
CA ALA A 34 -2.53 -9.51 -5.15
C ALA A 34 -3.60 -8.43 -5.41
N PRO A 35 -3.79 -8.01 -6.69
CA PRO A 35 -3.13 -8.51 -7.89
C PRO A 35 -1.77 -7.86 -8.17
N ASN A 36 -1.21 -7.09 -7.23
CA ASN A 36 0.13 -6.52 -7.38
C ASN A 36 1.20 -7.62 -7.30
N HIS A 37 2.22 -7.47 -8.14
CA HIS A 37 3.44 -8.25 -8.09
C HIS A 37 4.64 -7.36 -8.43
N TRP A 38 5.34 -6.92 -7.40
CA TRP A 38 6.60 -6.21 -7.53
C TRP A 38 7.74 -7.19 -7.79
N ASN A 39 8.53 -6.93 -8.84
CA ASN A 39 9.75 -7.69 -9.11
C ASN A 39 10.99 -6.88 -8.64
N PRO A 40 11.68 -7.32 -7.57
CA PRO A 40 12.83 -6.60 -7.03
C PRO A 40 14.07 -6.59 -7.94
N HIS A 41 14.16 -7.51 -8.90
CA HIS A 41 15.30 -7.56 -9.84
C HIS A 41 15.14 -6.53 -10.95
N THR A 42 13.93 -6.40 -11.48
CA THR A 42 13.64 -5.48 -12.60
C THR A 42 13.10 -4.12 -12.15
N LEU A 43 12.81 -3.97 -10.85
CA LEU A 43 12.20 -2.76 -10.25
C LEU A 43 10.91 -2.35 -10.95
N ALA A 44 10.10 -3.35 -11.31
CA ALA A 44 8.88 -3.18 -12.07
C ALA A 44 7.67 -3.79 -11.34
N LEU A 45 6.52 -3.16 -11.49
CA LEU A 45 5.25 -3.59 -10.93
C LEU A 45 4.40 -4.26 -12.02
N HIS A 46 4.13 -5.54 -11.86
CA HIS A 46 3.13 -6.25 -12.64
C HIS A 46 1.78 -6.18 -11.92
N ARG A 47 0.71 -6.00 -12.69
CA ARG A 47 -0.65 -6.01 -12.16
C ARG A 47 -1.68 -6.33 -13.23
N THR A 48 -2.70 -7.11 -12.90
CA THR A 48 -3.93 -7.19 -13.69
C THR A 48 -4.91 -6.10 -13.24
N PHE A 49 -5.24 -5.18 -14.14
CA PHE A 49 -6.26 -4.15 -13.97
C PHE A 49 -7.61 -4.64 -14.46
N THR A 50 -8.69 -4.10 -13.91
CA THR A 50 -10.03 -4.26 -14.50
C THR A 50 -10.40 -2.93 -15.14
N LEU A 51 -10.57 -2.92 -16.46
CA LEU A 51 -10.91 -1.75 -17.27
C LEU A 51 -12.17 -2.05 -18.06
N ASN A 52 -13.23 -1.27 -17.85
CA ASN A 52 -14.56 -1.53 -18.41
C ASN A 52 -15.00 -3.00 -18.21
N ASN A 53 -14.85 -3.52 -16.99
CA ASN A 53 -15.12 -4.91 -16.60
C ASN A 53 -14.29 -5.99 -17.33
N GLN A 54 -13.19 -5.63 -18.00
CA GLN A 54 -12.29 -6.58 -18.65
C GLN A 54 -10.91 -6.60 -17.98
N PRO A 55 -10.32 -7.78 -17.74
CA PRO A 55 -8.98 -7.87 -17.18
C PRO A 55 -7.92 -7.49 -18.22
N VAL A 56 -7.03 -6.57 -17.86
CA VAL A 56 -5.88 -6.15 -18.67
C VAL A 56 -4.62 -6.23 -17.83
N LYS A 57 -3.65 -7.03 -18.28
CA LYS A 57 -2.34 -7.10 -17.60
C LYS A 57 -1.44 -5.97 -18.04
N GLY A 58 -0.86 -5.29 -17.06
CA GLY A 58 0.09 -4.21 -17.24
C GLY A 58 1.39 -4.44 -16.49
N LEU A 59 2.48 -3.98 -17.10
CA LEU A 59 3.80 -3.87 -16.52
C LEU A 59 4.21 -2.41 -16.42
N ILE A 60 4.48 -1.92 -15.21
CA ILE A 60 4.87 -0.53 -14.94
C ILE A 60 6.33 -0.49 -14.49
N TRP A 61 7.14 0.34 -15.13
CA TRP A 61 8.52 0.63 -14.70
C TRP A 61 8.87 2.11 -14.91
N GLN A 62 10.03 2.51 -14.40
CA GLN A 62 10.56 3.87 -14.52
C GLN A 62 12.00 3.83 -15.03
N GLY A 63 12.32 4.64 -16.04
CA GLY A 63 13.63 4.64 -16.69
C GLY A 63 13.71 3.62 -17.83
N ASP A 64 14.89 3.04 -18.01
CA ASP A 64 15.15 2.10 -19.11
C ASP A 64 14.27 0.85 -19.01
N ARG A 65 13.97 0.24 -20.17
CA ARG A 65 13.17 -0.98 -20.24
C ARG A 65 13.81 -2.07 -19.36
N PRO A 66 13.04 -2.71 -18.47
CA PRO A 66 13.55 -3.81 -17.68
C PRO A 66 13.94 -4.95 -18.63
N ALA A 67 15.24 -5.22 -18.73
CA ALA A 67 15.74 -6.44 -19.31
C ALA A 67 15.46 -7.61 -18.34
N PHE A 68 15.63 -8.85 -18.81
CA PHE A 68 15.66 -10.02 -17.91
C PHE A 68 16.82 -9.96 -16.90
N SER A 69 17.79 -9.07 -17.12
CA SER A 69 18.85 -8.73 -16.17
C SER A 69 18.45 -7.56 -15.26
N ALA A 70 19.06 -7.50 -14.08
CA ALA A 70 18.75 -6.49 -13.08
C ALA A 70 18.96 -5.07 -13.62
N VAL A 71 17.97 -4.19 -13.41
CA VAL A 71 18.10 -2.76 -13.74
C VAL A 71 18.91 -2.08 -12.63
N PRO A 72 20.10 -1.53 -12.89
CA PRO A 72 20.83 -0.81 -11.87
C PRO A 72 20.05 0.43 -11.46
N ILE A 73 19.77 0.64 -10.16
CA ILE A 73 19.02 1.81 -9.66
C ILE A 73 19.58 3.15 -10.20
N ARG A 74 20.87 3.22 -10.53
CA ARG A 74 21.53 4.41 -11.11
C ARG A 74 20.98 4.83 -12.48
N SER A 75 20.31 3.95 -13.24
CA SER A 75 19.64 4.31 -14.49
C SER A 75 18.25 4.93 -14.29
N ILE A 76 17.74 4.97 -13.05
CA ILE A 76 16.43 5.55 -12.73
C ILE A 76 16.62 6.98 -12.22
N SER A 77 16.22 7.96 -13.04
CA SER A 77 16.19 9.37 -12.65
C SER A 77 14.90 9.73 -11.92
N ARG A 78 14.98 10.61 -10.92
CA ARG A 78 13.80 11.14 -10.23
C ARG A 78 12.95 11.93 -11.22
N GLY A 79 11.64 11.69 -11.20
CA GLY A 79 10.72 12.45 -12.04
C GLY A 79 10.69 12.04 -13.51
N SER A 80 11.47 11.04 -13.95
CA SER A 80 11.28 10.48 -15.29
C SER A 80 9.93 9.77 -15.37
N SER A 81 9.28 9.87 -16.52
CA SER A 81 7.97 9.25 -16.75
C SER A 81 8.00 7.75 -16.51
N LEU A 82 6.85 7.21 -16.12
CA LEU A 82 6.64 5.77 -16.08
C LEU A 82 6.28 5.28 -17.47
N THR A 83 6.68 4.05 -17.76
CA THR A 83 6.23 3.33 -18.94
C THR A 83 5.33 2.19 -18.49
N VAL A 84 4.19 2.04 -19.17
CA VAL A 84 3.18 1.02 -18.91
C VAL A 84 3.00 0.18 -20.17
N ALA A 85 3.51 -1.05 -20.16
CA ALA A 85 3.31 -1.99 -21.26
C ALA A 85 2.11 -2.90 -20.97
N LEU A 86 1.26 -3.11 -21.97
CA LEU A 86 -0.02 -3.80 -21.82
C LEU A 86 -0.09 -5.01 -22.73
N GLU A 87 -0.76 -6.09 -22.29
CA GLU A 87 -0.98 -7.31 -23.10
C GLU A 87 -2.10 -7.15 -24.15
N SER A 88 -2.78 -6.00 -24.19
CA SER A 88 -3.88 -5.72 -25.12
C SER A 88 -3.90 -4.24 -25.51
N THR A 89 -4.38 -3.95 -26.73
CA THR A 89 -4.70 -2.58 -27.14
C THR A 89 -5.96 -2.09 -26.42
N LEU A 90 -5.94 -0.84 -25.98
CA LEU A 90 -7.01 -0.19 -25.23
C LEU A 90 -7.78 0.82 -26.08
N SER A 91 -9.09 0.83 -25.89
CA SER A 91 -9.95 1.95 -26.30
C SER A 91 -9.61 3.22 -25.51
N ASP A 92 -10.03 4.39 -26.01
CA ASP A 92 -9.80 5.67 -25.33
C ASP A 92 -10.42 5.72 -23.92
N ALA A 93 -11.58 5.09 -23.73
CA ALA A 93 -12.21 4.98 -22.43
C ALA A 93 -11.35 4.18 -21.45
N GLN A 94 -10.82 3.03 -21.88
CA GLN A 94 -9.93 2.21 -21.07
C GLN A 94 -8.59 2.90 -20.79
N ARG A 95 -8.04 3.67 -21.74
CA ARG A 95 -6.82 4.46 -21.54
C ARG A 95 -7.02 5.53 -20.46
N ARG A 96 -8.14 6.25 -20.48
CA ARG A 96 -8.50 7.24 -19.44
C ARG A 96 -8.68 6.57 -18.09
N GLU A 97 -9.41 5.46 -18.05
CA GLU A 97 -9.63 4.69 -16.81
C GLU A 97 -8.32 4.16 -16.22
N LEU A 98 -7.46 3.55 -17.04
CA LEU A 98 -6.14 3.06 -16.62
C LEU A 98 -5.27 4.20 -16.08
N THR A 99 -5.26 5.33 -16.77
CA THR A 99 -4.50 6.51 -16.34
C THR A 99 -4.99 6.99 -14.97
N ALA A 100 -6.30 7.13 -14.77
CA ALA A 100 -6.88 7.51 -13.48
C ALA A 100 -6.54 6.48 -12.37
N GLN A 101 -6.65 5.19 -12.67
CA GLN A 101 -6.29 4.09 -11.78
C GLN A 101 -4.80 4.14 -11.37
N ILE A 102 -3.88 4.36 -12.30
CA ILE A 102 -2.44 4.47 -12.03
C ILE A 102 -2.14 5.73 -11.19
N HIS A 103 -2.72 6.87 -11.55
CA HIS A 103 -2.54 8.11 -10.80
C HIS A 103 -3.01 7.98 -9.35
N ARG A 104 -4.16 7.32 -9.11
CA ARG A 104 -4.63 6.99 -7.75
C ARG A 104 -3.67 6.03 -7.05
N MET A 105 -3.40 4.87 -7.66
CA MET A 105 -2.62 3.77 -7.07
C MET A 105 -1.22 4.24 -6.61
N LEU A 106 -0.58 5.07 -7.43
CA LEU A 106 0.78 5.59 -7.20
C LEU A 106 0.81 6.97 -6.53
N ASN A 107 -0.35 7.55 -6.21
CA ASN A 107 -0.50 8.89 -5.63
C ASN A 107 0.23 9.99 -6.42
N LEU A 108 0.10 9.96 -7.74
CA LEU A 108 0.78 10.90 -8.65
C LEU A 108 0.17 12.31 -8.66
N HIS A 109 -1.06 12.47 -8.13
CA HIS A 109 -1.70 13.79 -7.99
C HIS A 109 -1.08 14.64 -6.88
N GLU A 110 -0.37 14.03 -5.93
CA GLU A 110 0.32 14.79 -4.90
C GLU A 110 1.54 15.49 -5.49
N ASP A 111 1.42 16.80 -5.63
CA ASP A 111 2.51 17.63 -6.10
C ASP A 111 3.61 17.81 -5.03
N HIS A 112 4.66 18.53 -5.41
CA HIS A 112 5.78 18.83 -4.51
C HIS A 112 5.39 19.69 -3.31
N SER A 113 4.28 20.44 -3.35
CA SER A 113 3.85 21.27 -2.24
C SER A 113 3.40 20.40 -1.06
N VAL A 114 2.66 19.32 -1.33
CA VAL A 114 2.24 18.33 -0.33
C VAL A 114 3.47 17.69 0.31
N VAL A 115 4.44 17.28 -0.50
CA VAL A 115 5.72 16.69 -0.05
C VAL A 115 6.52 17.66 0.83
N ARG A 116 6.69 18.92 0.39
CA ARG A 116 7.37 19.96 1.18
C ARG A 116 6.63 20.26 2.48
N SER A 117 5.30 20.28 2.45
CA SER A 117 4.50 20.52 3.65
C SER A 117 4.74 19.44 4.70
N PHE A 118 4.86 18.18 4.26
CA PHE A 118 5.20 17.06 5.14
C PHE A 118 6.62 17.20 5.69
N HIS A 119 7.63 17.40 4.82
CA HIS A 119 9.03 17.51 5.25
C HIS A 119 9.30 18.72 6.14
N ARG A 120 8.48 19.77 6.07
CA ARG A 120 8.54 20.90 7.01
C ARG A 120 8.10 20.50 8.41
N VAL A 121 7.06 19.66 8.50
CA VAL A 121 6.51 19.19 9.78
C VAL A 121 7.36 18.05 10.35
N ASP A 122 7.86 17.16 9.50
CA ASP A 122 8.76 16.06 9.88
C ASP A 122 10.01 15.99 8.97
N PRO A 123 11.09 16.70 9.32
CA PRO A 123 12.29 16.79 8.49
C PRO A 123 13.09 15.49 8.44
N ARG A 124 12.80 14.49 9.29
CA ARG A 124 13.51 13.20 9.31
C ARG A 124 13.47 12.50 7.97
N PHE A 125 12.38 12.68 7.22
CA PHE A 125 12.14 12.00 5.94
C PHE A 125 12.57 12.81 4.71
N LYS A 126 13.07 14.04 4.88
CA LYS A 126 13.48 14.92 3.77
C LYS A 126 14.60 14.32 2.92
N ALA A 127 15.63 13.75 3.57
CA ALA A 127 16.80 13.20 2.87
C ALA A 127 16.47 11.97 2.03
N SER A 128 15.58 11.09 2.52
CA SER A 128 15.10 9.92 1.77
C SER A 128 14.07 10.28 0.69
N GLY A 129 13.43 11.44 0.83
CA GLY A 129 12.35 11.90 -0.05
C GLY A 129 11.03 11.16 0.17
N ARG A 130 10.87 10.46 1.30
CA ARG A 130 9.61 9.75 1.61
C ARG A 130 8.51 10.75 1.90
N ALA A 131 7.37 10.58 1.25
CA ALA A 131 6.19 11.44 1.43
C ALA A 131 4.91 10.80 0.92
N ARG A 132 5.00 9.97 -0.14
CA ARG A 132 3.86 9.28 -0.75
C ARG A 132 3.68 7.87 -0.21
N LEU A 133 2.44 7.41 -0.26
CA LEU A 133 2.02 6.06 0.12
C LEU A 133 1.38 5.36 -1.08
N PHE A 134 1.71 4.10 -1.29
CA PHE A 134 1.07 3.26 -2.28
C PHE A 134 -0.31 2.82 -1.80
N ARG A 135 -1.28 2.78 -2.71
CA ARG A 135 -2.66 2.33 -2.44
C ARG A 135 -3.20 1.54 -3.62
N SER A 136 -4.46 1.12 -3.55
CA SER A 136 -5.09 0.39 -4.65
C SER A 136 -5.64 1.33 -5.74
N PRO A 137 -5.85 0.85 -6.98
CA PRO A 137 -6.46 1.63 -8.05
C PRO A 137 -7.90 2.08 -7.83
N THR A 138 -8.61 1.50 -6.87
CA THR A 138 -10.01 1.84 -6.55
C THR A 138 -10.21 1.91 -5.04
N LEU A 139 -11.19 2.70 -4.58
CA LEU A 139 -11.55 2.72 -3.15
C LEU A 139 -12.11 1.37 -2.71
N PHE A 140 -12.88 0.70 -3.57
CA PHE A 140 -13.41 -0.64 -3.28
C PHE A 140 -12.30 -1.62 -2.89
N GLU A 141 -11.22 -1.71 -3.67
CA GLU A 141 -10.12 -2.61 -3.37
C GLU A 141 -9.42 -2.23 -2.06
N ASP A 142 -9.25 -0.94 -1.78
CA ASP A 142 -8.70 -0.44 -0.51
C ASP A 142 -9.55 -0.86 0.71
N VAL A 143 -10.87 -0.76 0.60
CA VAL A 143 -11.80 -1.17 1.66
C VAL A 143 -11.74 -2.68 1.90
N ILE A 144 -11.81 -3.48 0.83
CA ILE A 144 -11.75 -4.95 0.95
C ILE A 144 -10.39 -5.42 1.48
N LYS A 145 -9.28 -4.81 1.01
CA LYS A 145 -7.94 -5.09 1.54
C LYS A 145 -7.80 -4.71 3.01
N THR A 146 -8.44 -3.63 3.45
CA THR A 146 -8.49 -3.25 4.86
C THR A 146 -9.25 -4.29 5.68
N VAL A 147 -10.43 -4.75 5.23
CA VAL A 147 -11.20 -5.78 5.94
C VAL A 147 -10.42 -7.09 6.04
N THR A 148 -9.75 -7.50 4.96
CA THR A 148 -8.93 -8.72 4.94
C THR A 148 -7.62 -8.61 5.73
N SER A 149 -7.18 -7.41 6.13
CA SER A 149 -6.02 -7.21 7.01
C SER A 149 -6.37 -7.05 8.49
N CYS A 150 -7.64 -6.86 8.84
CA CYS A 150 -8.07 -6.68 10.22
C CYS A 150 -8.03 -7.99 11.01
N ASN A 151 -7.48 -7.97 12.23
CA ASN A 151 -7.47 -9.10 13.18
C ASN A 151 -6.97 -10.41 12.59
N VAL A 152 -5.85 -10.34 11.86
CA VAL A 152 -5.24 -11.49 11.22
C VAL A 152 -3.73 -11.30 11.08
N ALA A 153 -2.97 -12.40 11.01
CA ALA A 153 -1.56 -12.35 10.67
C ALA A 153 -1.36 -12.05 9.17
N TRP A 154 -0.28 -11.34 8.86
CA TRP A 154 0.04 -10.88 7.51
C TRP A 154 0.05 -11.98 6.42
N PRO A 155 0.59 -13.21 6.66
CA PRO A 155 0.51 -14.27 5.65
C PRO A 155 -0.91 -14.64 5.25
N SER A 156 -1.85 -14.61 6.19
CA SER A 156 -3.27 -14.86 5.89
C SER A 156 -3.87 -13.72 5.06
N THR A 157 -3.48 -12.46 5.29
CA THR A 157 -3.84 -11.32 4.44
C THR A 157 -3.39 -11.54 2.99
N ILE A 158 -2.15 -11.98 2.80
CA ILE A 158 -1.62 -12.31 1.46
C ILE A 158 -2.48 -13.41 0.82
N ILE A 159 -2.74 -14.50 1.55
CA ILE A 159 -3.49 -15.65 1.04
C ILE A 159 -4.93 -15.27 0.68
N MET A 160 -5.64 -14.52 1.54
CA MET A 160 -7.01 -14.08 1.28
C MET A 160 -7.10 -13.25 0.01
N ASN A 161 -6.22 -12.26 -0.15
CA ASN A 161 -6.22 -11.38 -1.32
C ASN A 161 -5.84 -12.14 -2.60
N LYS A 162 -4.86 -13.04 -2.54
CA LYS A 162 -4.53 -13.94 -3.66
C LYS A 162 -5.74 -14.78 -4.07
N ARG A 163 -6.41 -15.42 -3.12
CA ARG A 163 -7.57 -16.27 -3.42
C ARG A 163 -8.77 -15.49 -3.90
N LEU A 164 -9.00 -14.26 -3.42
CA LEU A 164 -10.04 -13.38 -3.97
C LEU A 164 -9.82 -13.13 -5.46
N CYS A 165 -8.58 -12.83 -5.87
CA CYS A 165 -8.23 -12.67 -7.29
C CYS A 165 -8.38 -13.98 -8.08
N GLU A 166 -7.98 -15.12 -7.53
CA GLU A 166 -8.01 -16.42 -8.24
C GLU A 166 -9.42 -17.04 -8.35
N VAL A 167 -10.28 -16.81 -7.36
CA VAL A 167 -11.59 -17.47 -7.26
C VAL A 167 -12.71 -16.58 -7.77
N VAL A 168 -12.59 -15.26 -7.61
CA VAL A 168 -13.69 -14.32 -7.89
C VAL A 168 -13.31 -13.30 -8.97
N GLY A 169 -12.03 -12.93 -9.08
CA GLY A 169 -11.56 -11.98 -10.07
C GLY A 169 -11.33 -12.62 -11.45
N ASP A 170 -11.75 -11.93 -12.51
CA ASP A 170 -11.50 -12.37 -13.88
C ASP A 170 -10.03 -12.13 -14.26
N GLY A 171 -9.41 -13.09 -14.95
CA GLY A 171 -8.02 -12.96 -15.43
C GLY A 171 -6.96 -12.73 -14.33
N GLY A 172 -7.30 -13.04 -13.06
CA GLY A 172 -6.46 -12.76 -11.89
C GLY A 172 -6.47 -11.30 -11.43
N ALA A 173 -7.38 -10.48 -11.94
CA ALA A 173 -7.62 -9.13 -11.42
C ALA A 173 -8.21 -9.16 -10.01
N PHE A 174 -8.26 -8.01 -9.35
CA PHE A 174 -9.06 -7.89 -8.14
C PHE A 174 -10.56 -7.96 -8.51
N PRO A 175 -11.41 -8.63 -7.72
CA PRO A 175 -12.84 -8.66 -7.98
C PRO A 175 -13.44 -7.26 -8.15
N THR A 176 -14.40 -7.11 -9.04
CA THR A 176 -15.28 -5.92 -9.09
C THR A 176 -16.32 -6.00 -7.97
N PRO A 177 -16.94 -4.86 -7.58
CA PRO A 177 -18.07 -4.87 -6.67
C PRO A 177 -19.19 -5.83 -7.13
N ALA A 178 -19.51 -5.81 -8.42
CA ALA A 178 -20.55 -6.66 -9.01
C ALA A 178 -20.21 -8.16 -8.92
N GLN A 179 -18.95 -8.54 -9.16
CA GLN A 179 -18.50 -9.92 -9.01
C GLN A 179 -18.62 -10.36 -7.54
N LEU A 180 -18.06 -9.60 -6.61
CA LEU A 180 -18.02 -9.98 -5.20
C LEU A 180 -19.42 -10.01 -4.55
N ALA A 181 -20.31 -9.09 -4.93
CA ALA A 181 -21.68 -9.01 -4.41
C ALA A 181 -22.54 -10.24 -4.74
N ARG A 182 -22.21 -10.99 -5.80
CA ARG A 182 -22.95 -12.18 -6.26
C ARG A 182 -22.41 -13.50 -5.69
N VAL A 183 -21.28 -13.47 -4.98
CA VAL A 183 -20.66 -14.69 -4.44
C VAL A 183 -21.43 -15.19 -3.23
N ARG A 184 -21.55 -16.52 -3.09
CA ARG A 184 -22.09 -17.12 -1.86
C ARG A 184 -21.08 -16.99 -0.72
N VAL A 185 -21.58 -16.67 0.48
CA VAL A 185 -20.79 -16.62 1.73
C VAL A 185 -19.94 -17.89 1.92
N THR A 186 -20.54 -19.06 1.67
CA THR A 186 -19.87 -20.37 1.79
C THR A 186 -18.70 -20.52 0.83
N THR A 187 -18.81 -19.98 -0.40
CA THR A 187 -17.71 -19.95 -1.36
C THR A 187 -16.55 -19.10 -0.85
N LEU A 188 -16.83 -17.89 -0.34
CA LEU A 188 -15.76 -17.02 0.20
C LEU A 188 -15.05 -17.70 1.38
N ARG A 189 -15.79 -18.32 2.28
CA ARG A 189 -15.22 -19.02 3.44
C ARG A 189 -14.35 -20.21 3.01
N ALA A 190 -14.86 -21.06 2.13
CA ALA A 190 -14.18 -22.29 1.72
C ALA A 190 -13.02 -22.07 0.75
N ARG A 191 -13.20 -21.16 -0.22
CA ARG A 191 -12.28 -20.99 -1.35
C ARG A 191 -11.39 -19.77 -1.22
N CYS A 192 -11.83 -18.72 -0.53
CA CYS A 192 -11.05 -17.49 -0.30
C CYS A 192 -10.43 -17.41 1.09
N SER A 193 -10.80 -18.30 2.02
CA SER A 193 -10.30 -18.33 3.40
C SER A 193 -10.49 -17.04 4.19
N VAL A 194 -11.59 -16.33 3.93
CA VAL A 194 -11.87 -15.04 4.57
C VAL A 194 -12.38 -15.16 6.02
N GLY A 195 -12.72 -16.38 6.45
CA GLY A 195 -13.30 -16.66 7.78
C GLY A 195 -14.62 -15.91 7.97
N TYR A 196 -14.82 -15.35 9.17
CA TYR A 196 -16.03 -14.61 9.55
C TYR A 196 -16.27 -13.29 8.77
N ARG A 197 -15.36 -12.91 7.86
CA ARG A 197 -15.45 -11.67 7.07
C ARG A 197 -16.37 -11.82 5.86
N ASP A 198 -16.70 -13.05 5.49
CA ASP A 198 -17.46 -13.40 4.29
C ASP A 198 -18.72 -12.56 4.03
N GLN A 199 -19.66 -12.52 4.96
CA GLN A 199 -20.92 -11.78 4.79
C GLN A 199 -20.64 -10.28 4.61
N ARG A 200 -19.74 -9.72 5.42
CA ARG A 200 -19.36 -8.30 5.37
C ARG A 200 -18.74 -7.91 4.03
N LEU A 201 -17.91 -8.77 3.46
CA LEU A 201 -17.32 -8.53 2.14
C LEU A 201 -18.40 -8.42 1.05
N ILE A 202 -19.44 -9.25 1.13
CA ILE A 202 -20.58 -9.21 0.22
C ILE A 202 -21.42 -7.95 0.45
N ASP A 203 -21.68 -7.59 1.70
CA ASP A 203 -22.48 -6.41 2.04
C ASP A 203 -21.81 -5.12 1.56
N LEU A 204 -20.50 -4.97 1.81
CA LEU A 204 -19.71 -3.86 1.28
C LEU A 204 -19.72 -3.85 -0.26
N ALA A 205 -19.54 -5.00 -0.90
CA ALA A 205 -19.58 -5.10 -2.36
C ALA A 205 -20.95 -4.69 -2.94
N LYS A 206 -22.06 -4.99 -2.27
CA LYS A 206 -23.40 -4.55 -2.68
C LYS A 206 -23.54 -3.02 -2.59
N LEU A 207 -23.03 -2.39 -1.53
CA LEU A 207 -23.06 -0.93 -1.38
C LEU A 207 -22.29 -0.23 -2.52
N PHE A 208 -21.09 -0.71 -2.84
CA PHE A 208 -20.33 -0.21 -3.98
C PHE A 208 -21.03 -0.50 -5.32
N HIS A 209 -21.54 -1.71 -5.52
CA HIS A 209 -22.19 -2.10 -6.78
C HIS A 209 -23.46 -1.29 -7.07
N THR A 210 -24.21 -0.94 -6.03
CA THR A 210 -25.45 -0.16 -6.13
C THR A 210 -25.24 1.36 -6.00
N ASN A 211 -23.98 1.82 -6.06
CA ASN A 211 -23.60 3.24 -5.97
C ASN A 211 -24.10 3.95 -4.70
N GLN A 212 -24.21 3.22 -3.58
CA GLN A 212 -24.55 3.81 -2.28
C GLN A 212 -23.35 4.47 -1.59
N ILE A 213 -22.16 4.35 -2.17
CA ILE A 213 -20.93 4.99 -1.67
C ILE A 213 -20.54 6.09 -2.65
N ASP A 214 -20.68 7.34 -2.21
CA ASP A 214 -20.29 8.51 -2.99
C ASP A 214 -18.77 8.75 -2.89
N GLU A 215 -18.01 8.08 -3.75
CA GLU A 215 -16.54 8.20 -3.79
C GLU A 215 -16.07 9.64 -4.06
N ALA A 216 -16.84 10.42 -4.81
CA ALA A 216 -16.50 11.82 -5.13
C ALA A 216 -16.58 12.68 -3.86
N ARG A 217 -17.62 12.50 -3.03
CA ARG A 217 -17.72 13.15 -1.72
C ARG A 217 -16.60 12.72 -0.79
N LEU A 218 -16.26 11.43 -0.69
CA LEU A 218 -15.23 10.94 0.22
C LEU A 218 -13.82 11.46 -0.12
N THR A 219 -13.56 11.68 -1.42
CA THR A 219 -12.26 12.18 -1.92
C THR A 219 -12.21 13.70 -2.08
N SER A 220 -13.35 14.39 -1.94
CA SER A 220 -13.44 15.85 -2.04
C SER A 220 -12.72 16.54 -0.87
N PRO A 221 -11.91 17.58 -1.14
CA PRO A 221 -11.29 18.38 -0.09
C PRO A 221 -12.31 19.25 0.69
N GLN A 222 -13.56 19.36 0.21
CA GLN A 222 -14.63 20.07 0.91
C GLN A 222 -15.25 19.21 2.03
N THR A 223 -15.16 17.87 1.94
CA THR A 223 -15.61 16.97 3.00
C THR A 223 -14.51 16.86 4.05
N SER A 224 -14.86 17.12 5.32
CA SER A 224 -13.92 17.03 6.45
C SER A 224 -13.45 15.60 6.72
N ASP A 225 -12.32 15.45 7.41
CA ASP A 225 -11.82 14.13 7.82
C ASP A 225 -12.80 13.45 8.79
N GLU A 226 -13.46 14.23 9.65
CA GLU A 226 -14.48 13.78 10.59
C GLU A 226 -15.73 13.25 9.89
N GLU A 227 -16.29 13.96 8.91
CA GLU A 227 -17.45 13.47 8.15
C GLU A 227 -17.16 12.18 7.39
N VAL A 228 -15.96 12.08 6.80
CA VAL A 228 -15.54 10.84 6.14
C VAL A 228 -15.34 9.72 7.16
N LEU A 229 -14.77 10.02 8.34
CA LEU A 229 -14.60 9.04 9.41
C LEU A 229 -15.96 8.50 9.89
N ASP A 230 -16.92 9.38 10.17
CA ASP A 230 -18.24 9.01 10.66
C ASP A 230 -18.98 8.12 9.64
N PHE A 231 -18.97 8.51 8.37
CA PHE A 231 -19.51 7.66 7.29
C PHE A 231 -18.84 6.28 7.24
N LEU A 232 -17.51 6.23 7.32
CA LEU A 232 -16.78 4.96 7.27
C LEU A 232 -17.14 4.06 8.47
N LEU A 233 -17.39 4.61 9.64
CA LEU A 233 -17.79 3.87 10.84
C LEU A 233 -19.20 3.26 10.75
N GLU A 234 -20.06 3.82 9.91
CA GLU A 234 -21.40 3.26 9.64
C GLU A 234 -21.36 2.06 8.69
N LEU A 235 -20.27 1.89 7.94
CA LEU A 235 -20.15 0.79 6.98
C LEU A 235 -20.08 -0.57 7.70
N PRO A 236 -20.68 -1.64 7.10
CA PRO A 236 -20.72 -2.97 7.69
C PRO A 236 -19.34 -3.44 8.15
N GLY A 237 -19.19 -3.58 9.48
CA GLY A 237 -17.99 -4.09 10.14
C GLY A 237 -16.71 -3.28 9.89
N ILE A 238 -16.82 -2.00 9.62
CA ILE A 238 -15.70 -1.07 9.63
C ILE A 238 -15.64 -0.44 11.03
N GLY A 239 -14.69 -0.91 11.84
CA GLY A 239 -14.42 -0.31 13.16
C GLY A 239 -13.39 0.83 13.10
N PRO A 240 -13.08 1.48 14.24
CA PRO A 240 -12.19 2.65 14.29
C PRO A 240 -10.81 2.46 13.64
N TYR A 241 -10.21 1.27 13.81
CA TYR A 241 -8.96 0.93 13.13
C TYR A 241 -9.11 0.91 11.60
N ALA A 242 -10.13 0.20 11.11
CA ALA A 242 -10.37 0.03 9.69
C ALA A 242 -10.71 1.38 9.03
N ALA A 243 -11.55 2.19 9.67
CA ALA A 243 -11.88 3.54 9.20
C ALA A 243 -10.64 4.44 9.10
N ALA A 244 -9.79 4.46 10.13
CA ALA A 244 -8.53 5.21 10.10
C ALA A 244 -7.56 4.69 9.01
N ASN A 245 -7.54 3.38 8.75
CA ASN A 245 -6.75 2.82 7.66
C ASN A 245 -7.31 3.16 6.28
N ILE A 246 -8.62 3.27 6.12
CA ILE A 246 -9.24 3.71 4.86
C ILE A 246 -9.00 5.20 4.63
N LEU A 247 -9.04 6.04 5.69
CA LEU A 247 -8.71 7.46 5.59
C LEU A 247 -7.32 7.71 5.01
N GLN A 248 -6.28 7.01 5.49
CA GLN A 248 -4.94 7.20 4.91
C GLN A 248 -4.87 6.73 3.45
N LEU A 249 -5.61 5.69 3.07
CA LEU A 249 -5.73 5.25 1.67
C LEU A 249 -6.51 6.26 0.82
N LEU A 250 -7.35 7.12 1.41
CA LEU A 250 -7.98 8.26 0.74
C LEU A 250 -7.06 9.49 0.64
N GLY A 251 -5.91 9.49 1.30
CA GLY A 251 -5.00 10.66 1.36
C GLY A 251 -5.22 11.55 2.59
N ARG A 252 -6.01 11.08 3.57
CA ARG A 252 -6.36 11.79 4.80
C ARG A 252 -5.56 11.21 5.98
N TYR A 253 -4.47 11.88 6.34
CA TYR A 253 -3.44 11.29 7.23
C TYR A 253 -3.52 11.76 8.69
N ALA A 254 -4.58 12.45 9.11
CA ALA A 254 -4.69 12.94 10.48
C ALA A 254 -4.96 11.83 11.53
N HIS A 255 -5.47 10.67 11.09
CA HIS A 255 -5.89 9.57 11.97
C HIS A 255 -4.89 8.41 11.96
N LEU A 256 -4.74 7.73 13.10
CA LEU A 256 -3.86 6.56 13.24
C LEU A 256 -4.67 5.26 13.37
N PRO A 257 -4.48 4.29 12.46
CA PRO A 257 -4.98 2.93 12.65
C PRO A 257 -4.05 2.20 13.62
N LEU A 258 -4.29 2.36 14.93
CA LEU A 258 -3.44 1.75 15.96
C LEU A 258 -3.84 0.31 16.27
N ASP A 259 -2.86 -0.59 16.31
CA ASP A 259 -3.03 -2.00 16.59
C ASP A 259 -1.89 -2.56 17.47
N THR A 260 -1.74 -3.88 17.49
CA THR A 260 -0.67 -4.57 18.23
C THR A 260 0.73 -4.23 17.72
N GLU A 261 0.91 -3.91 16.43
CA GLU A 261 2.20 -3.43 15.91
C GLU A 261 2.49 -2.02 16.42
N SER A 262 1.48 -1.16 16.57
CA SER A 262 1.65 0.15 17.21
C SER A 262 2.11 0.04 18.66
N VAL A 263 1.58 -0.95 19.40
CA VAL A 263 2.02 -1.23 20.78
C VAL A 263 3.46 -1.70 20.79
N ARG A 264 3.85 -2.61 19.88
CA ARG A 264 5.24 -3.04 19.73
C ARG A 264 6.13 -1.83 19.44
N HIS A 265 5.77 -1.03 18.44
CA HIS A 265 6.50 0.17 18.06
C HIS A 265 6.70 1.12 19.25
N GLY A 266 5.63 1.44 19.97
CA GLY A 266 5.67 2.27 21.16
C GLY A 266 6.62 1.73 22.23
N ARG A 267 6.67 0.42 22.45
CA ARG A 267 7.60 -0.21 23.41
C ARG A 267 9.04 -0.25 22.92
N THR A 268 9.26 -0.74 21.71
CA THR A 268 10.60 -1.11 21.24
C THR A 268 11.37 0.06 20.64
N ILE A 269 10.66 1.02 20.03
CA ILE A 269 11.26 2.15 19.31
C ILE A 269 11.14 3.42 20.15
N LEU A 270 9.94 3.71 20.66
CA LEU A 270 9.68 4.92 21.45
C LEU A 270 9.97 4.76 22.95
N GLY A 271 10.26 3.54 23.41
CA GLY A 271 10.62 3.26 24.81
C GLY A 271 9.47 3.45 25.81
N PHE A 272 8.21 3.50 25.33
CA PHE A 272 7.05 3.71 26.19
C PHE A 272 6.78 2.49 27.06
N LYS A 273 6.47 2.76 28.34
CA LYS A 273 6.06 1.77 29.34
C LYS A 273 4.56 1.89 29.63
N GLY A 274 3.92 0.77 29.98
CA GLY A 274 2.52 0.69 30.37
C GLY A 274 1.75 -0.48 29.73
N SER A 275 0.47 -0.55 30.03
CA SER A 275 -0.48 -1.45 29.36
C SER A 275 -0.60 -1.10 27.87
N SER A 276 -1.13 -2.02 27.06
CA SER A 276 -1.32 -1.81 25.62
C SER A 276 -2.15 -0.54 25.33
N ALA A 277 -3.23 -0.31 26.09
CA ALA A 277 -4.07 0.88 25.95
C ALA A 277 -3.30 2.17 26.30
N GLN A 278 -2.50 2.16 27.37
CA GLN A 278 -1.67 3.31 27.74
C GLN A 278 -0.63 3.62 26.65
N ILE A 279 -0.03 2.59 26.04
CA ILE A 279 0.94 2.76 24.97
C ILE A 279 0.28 3.33 23.72
N MET A 280 -0.88 2.83 23.31
CA MET A 280 -1.63 3.40 22.17
C MET A 280 -1.93 4.89 22.40
N LYS A 281 -2.36 5.28 23.60
CA LYS A 281 -2.58 6.70 23.96
C LYS A 281 -1.29 7.52 23.82
N LYS A 282 -0.16 6.99 24.29
CA LYS A 282 1.16 7.65 24.16
C LYS A 282 1.62 7.75 22.70
N VAL A 283 1.40 6.71 21.88
CA VAL A 283 1.70 6.74 20.45
C VAL A 283 0.86 7.80 19.75
N LYS A 284 -0.44 7.87 20.03
CA LYS A 284 -1.32 8.93 19.50
C LYS A 284 -0.82 10.32 19.87
N ALA A 285 -0.48 10.54 21.15
CA ALA A 285 0.05 11.83 21.61
C ALA A 285 1.42 12.17 21.00
N HIS A 286 2.29 11.17 20.78
CA HIS A 286 3.61 11.37 20.20
C HIS A 286 3.56 11.89 18.77
N PHE A 287 2.63 11.39 17.95
CA PHE A 287 2.48 11.81 16.55
C PHE A 287 1.47 12.94 16.34
N ALA A 288 0.74 13.37 17.37
CA ALA A 288 -0.22 14.48 17.29
C ALA A 288 0.39 15.81 16.78
N PRO A 289 1.65 16.18 17.13
CA PRO A 289 2.28 17.40 16.59
C PRO A 289 2.40 17.43 15.05
N MET A 290 2.27 16.27 14.39
CA MET A 290 2.37 16.15 12.93
C MET A 290 1.07 16.53 12.19
N ARG A 291 -0.03 16.78 12.92
CA ARG A 291 -1.31 17.28 12.41
C ARG A 291 -1.82 16.43 11.22
N GLN A 292 -2.10 17.06 10.08
CA GLN A 292 -2.56 16.41 8.86
C GLN A 292 -1.59 15.35 8.28
N HIS A 293 -0.38 15.20 8.83
CA HIS A 293 0.62 14.22 8.41
C HIS A 293 0.92 13.15 9.48
N THR A 294 0.07 13.04 10.50
CA THR A 294 0.24 12.12 11.64
C THR A 294 0.48 10.67 11.21
N PHE A 295 -0.33 10.12 10.30
CA PHE A 295 -0.14 8.77 9.78
C PHE A 295 1.16 8.61 9.01
N ARG A 296 1.54 9.58 8.17
CA ARG A 296 2.79 9.50 7.39
C ARG A 296 4.01 9.40 8.28
N SER A 297 4.10 10.27 9.28
CA SER A 297 5.20 10.27 10.24
C SER A 297 5.29 8.94 10.99
N TYR A 298 4.15 8.45 11.50
CA TYR A 298 4.03 7.16 12.17
C TYR A 298 4.45 6.00 11.27
N TRP A 299 3.87 5.91 10.08
CA TRP A 299 4.11 4.79 9.18
C TRP A 299 5.52 4.79 8.62
N PHE A 300 6.09 5.96 8.27
CA PHE A 300 7.46 6.00 7.74
C PHE A 300 8.50 5.62 8.79
N GLU A 301 8.26 5.88 10.07
CA GLU A 301 9.10 5.37 11.15
C GLU A 301 9.00 3.84 11.28
N MET A 302 7.77 3.29 11.21
CA MET A 302 7.59 1.83 11.14
C MET A 302 8.28 1.21 9.93
N TRP A 303 8.18 1.86 8.77
CA TRP A 303 8.79 1.41 7.53
C TRP A 303 10.32 1.43 7.62
N GLU A 304 10.94 2.49 8.16
CA GLU A 304 12.39 2.50 8.45
C GLU A 304 12.81 1.35 9.35
N PHE A 305 12.02 1.04 10.38
CA PHE A 305 12.30 -0.10 11.25
C PHE A 305 12.28 -1.42 10.48
N TYR A 306 11.27 -1.68 9.65
CA TYR A 306 11.21 -2.92 8.86
C TYR A 306 12.35 -2.99 7.85
N GLU A 307 12.71 -1.87 7.20
CA GLU A 307 13.85 -1.87 6.28
C GLU A 307 15.19 -2.11 6.96
N ALA A 308 15.38 -1.59 8.18
CA ALA A 308 16.58 -1.85 8.96
C ALA A 308 16.75 -3.34 9.29
N LYS A 309 15.65 -4.11 9.30
CA LYS A 309 15.64 -5.56 9.58
C LYS A 309 15.69 -6.43 8.31
N ARG A 310 15.01 -6.00 7.24
CA ARG A 310 14.77 -6.83 6.03
C ARG A 310 15.38 -6.26 4.75
N GLY A 311 16.18 -5.20 4.85
CA GLY A 311 16.66 -4.47 3.68
C GLY A 311 15.59 -3.54 3.10
N LYS A 312 15.94 -2.80 2.06
CA LYS A 312 15.05 -1.80 1.45
C LYS A 312 13.78 -2.42 0.91
N SER A 313 12.63 -1.75 1.03
CA SER A 313 11.36 -2.41 0.70
C SER A 313 11.22 -2.80 -0.77
N TRP A 314 11.89 -2.08 -1.68
CA TRP A 314 11.95 -2.45 -3.09
C TRP A 314 12.77 -3.71 -3.38
N THR A 315 13.49 -4.26 -2.40
CA THR A 315 14.15 -5.57 -2.51
C THR A 315 13.31 -6.70 -1.92
N TRP A 316 12.10 -6.41 -1.41
CA TRP A 316 11.25 -7.43 -0.82
C TRP A 316 10.49 -8.18 -1.91
N ASP A 317 10.65 -9.50 -1.90
CA ASP A 317 9.87 -10.40 -2.74
C ASP A 317 8.66 -10.94 -1.96
N ARG A 318 7.51 -11.05 -2.62
CA ARG A 318 6.24 -11.48 -1.99
C ARG A 318 6.31 -12.89 -1.44
N GLU A 319 6.96 -13.80 -2.16
CA GLU A 319 6.95 -15.22 -1.83
C GLU A 319 7.95 -15.59 -0.73
N THR A 320 8.96 -14.75 -0.52
CA THR A 320 10.02 -14.91 0.49
C THR A 320 9.88 -13.87 1.61
N THR A 321 10.53 -12.72 1.51
CA THR A 321 10.56 -11.67 2.54
C THR A 321 9.16 -11.23 2.94
N GLY A 322 8.25 -11.14 1.97
CA GLY A 322 6.83 -10.80 2.11
C GLY A 322 6.08 -11.64 3.14
N LYS A 323 6.42 -12.92 3.30
CA LYS A 323 5.75 -13.82 4.26
C LYS A 323 6.27 -13.67 5.69
N THR A 324 7.36 -12.94 5.89
CA THR A 324 8.06 -12.82 7.19
C THR A 324 7.73 -11.54 7.97
N PHE A 325 6.87 -10.66 7.43
CA PHE A 325 6.46 -9.40 8.08
C PHE A 325 5.42 -9.64 9.18
N THR A 326 5.85 -10.13 10.34
CA THR A 326 5.02 -10.14 11.55
C THR A 326 5.85 -9.82 12.78
N ALA A 327 5.31 -9.10 13.78
CA ALA A 327 5.98 -8.94 15.08
C ALA A 327 6.30 -10.28 15.74
N SER A 328 5.49 -11.33 15.50
CA SER A 328 5.77 -12.67 16.01
C SER A 328 7.09 -13.20 15.45
N ALA A 329 7.32 -13.10 14.14
CA ALA A 329 8.59 -13.54 13.53
C ALA A 329 9.80 -12.69 13.98
N LEU A 330 9.58 -11.44 14.40
CA LEU A 330 10.65 -10.55 14.88
C LEU A 330 10.97 -10.69 16.38
N LYS A 331 10.06 -11.29 17.18
CA LYS A 331 10.32 -11.59 18.60
C LYS A 331 11.35 -12.71 18.75
N ASP A 332 11.38 -13.65 17.81
CA ASP A 332 12.29 -14.80 17.84
C ASP A 332 13.74 -14.44 17.44
N GLU A 333 13.97 -13.26 16.85
CA GLU A 333 15.29 -12.83 16.36
C GLU A 333 16.15 -12.06 17.41
N GLY A 334 15.74 -12.03 18.69
CA GLY A 334 16.65 -11.81 19.83
C GLY A 334 17.59 -10.58 19.84
N LEU A 335 17.23 -9.45 19.21
CA LEU A 335 18.11 -8.27 19.14
C LEU A 335 17.39 -6.98 19.53
N GLY A 336 17.54 -6.62 20.81
CA GLY A 336 17.07 -5.37 21.41
C GLY A 336 17.81 -4.10 20.93
N PRO A 337 17.26 -2.92 21.25
CA PRO A 337 17.57 -1.63 20.62
C PRO A 337 19.01 -1.10 20.77
N LYS A 338 19.85 -1.69 21.63
CA LYS A 338 21.21 -1.19 21.91
C LYS A 338 22.18 -1.27 20.72
N LYS A 339 21.92 -2.10 19.69
CA LYS A 339 22.82 -2.23 18.53
C LYS A 339 22.56 -1.24 17.38
N ILE A 340 21.36 -0.68 17.27
CA ILE A 340 21.01 0.26 16.17
C ILE A 340 21.73 1.61 16.34
N ALA A 341 21.93 2.05 17.59
CA ALA A 341 22.69 3.27 17.89
C ALA A 341 24.21 3.10 17.67
N ALA A 342 24.75 1.89 17.81
CA ALA A 342 26.18 1.63 17.70
C ALA A 342 26.69 1.64 16.24
N GLN A 343 25.83 1.34 15.25
CA GLN A 343 26.21 1.37 13.84
C GLN A 343 26.29 2.79 13.24
N LYS A 344 25.68 3.80 13.89
CA LYS A 344 25.77 5.21 13.46
C LYS A 344 27.05 5.93 13.92
N LYS A 345 27.92 5.28 14.73
CA LYS A 345 29.10 5.91 15.36
C LYS A 345 30.47 5.43 14.88
N LYS A 346 30.59 4.59 13.84
CA LYS A 346 31.91 4.25 13.29
C LYS A 346 32.42 5.36 12.35
N PRO A 347 33.55 6.03 12.64
CA PRO A 347 34.16 6.96 11.70
C PRO A 347 34.64 6.19 10.47
N ARG A 348 34.49 6.77 9.27
CA ARG A 348 35.12 6.23 8.06
C ARG A 348 36.64 6.21 8.25
N PRO A 349 37.36 5.12 7.90
CA PRO A 349 38.81 5.13 7.92
C PRO A 349 39.32 6.14 6.90
N ARG A 350 40.30 6.95 7.30
CA ARG A 350 41.04 7.86 6.41
C ARG A 350 41.83 7.01 5.43
N ALA A 351 41.68 7.29 4.13
CA ALA A 351 42.54 6.75 3.10
C ALA A 351 43.97 7.26 3.33
N LYS A 352 44.94 6.34 3.29
CA LYS A 352 46.33 6.64 2.98
C LYS A 352 46.55 6.31 1.52
#